data_AF-A0AAN8R747-F1
#
_entry.id   AF-A0AAN8R747-F1
#
_cell.length_a   1.000
_cell.length_b   1.000
_cell.length_c   1.000
_cell.angle_alpha   90.00
_cell.angle_beta   90.00
_cell.angle_gamma   90.00
#
_symmetry.space_group_name_H-M   'P 1'
#
loop_
_entity.id
_entity.type
_entity.pdbx_description
1 polymer ?
#
loop_
_entity_poly.entity_id
_entity_poly.type
_entity_poly.pdbx_seq_one_letter_code
_entity_poly.pdbx_strand_id
1 'polypeptide(L)'
;MENQWNNLQSGGRDKQRKKGFNAGLGGSSGCEDGERKPKFHLHVKNIKDDVLDRFASIRIPGGKKERPLLPHVKHSSSSEWSSSSSSAEFEDLSSKITSEKEILGLFEKMMEDMNLNEDKKAPLREKDLTTKREMVIQYIVTASKTGSMCSSHQITPQEFLGELKSGVTDERLMACLDSLRVSLTSNPVSWVQSFGHEGLGLLLDILEKLLHK
;
A
#
# COMPACT_ATOMS: atom_id res chain seq x y z
N MET A 1 25.67 -29.20 50.50
CA MET A 1 26.10 -30.52 49.98
C MET A 1 25.34 -30.77 48.69
N GLU A 2 25.90 -31.11 47.55
CA GLU A 2 27.23 -30.98 46.96
C GLU A 2 27.02 -31.41 45.50
N ASN A 3 27.78 -30.80 44.59
CA ASN A 3 27.75 -31.09 43.16
C ASN A 3 28.34 -32.47 42.85
N GLN A 4 27.94 -33.10 41.74
CA GLN A 4 28.78 -33.90 40.83
C GLN A 4 27.95 -34.26 39.59
N TRP A 5 28.14 -33.70 38.39
CA TRP A 5 29.27 -33.71 37.43
C TRP A 5 29.54 -35.03 36.70
N ASN A 6 29.65 -34.86 35.37
CA ASN A 6 30.47 -35.60 34.38
C ASN A 6 29.87 -36.85 33.73
N ASN A 7 30.15 -37.22 32.48
CA ASN A 7 30.82 -36.64 31.29
C ASN A 7 30.92 -37.84 30.32
N LEU A 8 30.65 -37.67 29.02
CA LEU A 8 31.26 -38.44 27.93
C LEU A 8 31.12 -37.54 26.68
N GLN A 9 32.16 -36.79 26.29
CA GLN A 9 33.16 -37.12 25.24
C GLN A 9 32.54 -37.47 23.87
N SER A 10 33.03 -37.01 22.71
CA SER A 10 34.21 -36.23 22.33
C SER A 10 34.16 -36.00 20.80
N GLY A 11 34.81 -34.94 20.31
CA GLY A 11 35.40 -34.85 18.96
C GLY A 11 34.54 -34.15 17.90
N GLY A 12 34.90 -33.01 17.29
CA GLY A 12 36.17 -32.32 17.18
C GLY A 12 36.72 -32.35 15.74
N ARG A 13 36.94 -31.14 15.19
CA ARG A 13 37.74 -30.70 14.02
C ARG A 13 36.97 -30.39 12.73
N ASP A 14 37.35 -29.44 11.87
CA ASP A 14 38.01 -28.11 11.91
C ASP A 14 38.35 -27.75 10.43
N LYS A 15 38.45 -26.43 10.12
CA LYS A 15 39.26 -25.80 9.03
C LYS A 15 38.80 -25.95 7.55
N GLN A 16 38.98 -24.99 6.63
CA GLN A 16 39.62 -23.65 6.60
C GLN A 16 39.33 -22.89 5.28
N ARG A 17 38.99 -21.60 5.40
CA ARG A 17 39.52 -20.36 4.74
C ARG A 17 40.25 -20.39 3.36
N LYS A 18 39.88 -19.45 2.45
CA LYS A 18 40.64 -18.28 1.85
C LYS A 18 40.11 -17.94 0.43
N LYS A 19 39.65 -16.71 0.12
CA LYS A 19 40.32 -15.41 -0.20
C LYS A 19 40.86 -15.29 -1.65
N GLY A 20 40.41 -14.27 -2.40
CA GLY A 20 41.13 -13.74 -3.59
C GLY A 20 40.33 -12.79 -4.50
N PHE A 21 40.68 -11.50 -4.50
CA PHE A 21 40.40 -10.49 -5.54
C PHE A 21 41.42 -10.66 -6.69
N ASN A 22 41.09 -10.36 -7.96
CA ASN A 22 41.75 -9.33 -8.81
C ASN A 22 41.24 -9.29 -10.28
N ALA A 23 41.47 -8.14 -10.93
CA ALA A 23 41.07 -7.73 -12.28
C ALA A 23 42.04 -8.11 -13.42
N GLY A 24 41.56 -8.01 -14.68
CA GLY A 24 42.32 -7.47 -15.82
C GLY A 24 42.55 -8.35 -17.07
N LEU A 25 42.12 -7.81 -18.25
CA LEU A 25 42.74 -7.84 -19.61
C LEU A 25 42.96 -9.22 -20.30
N GLY A 26 42.80 -9.48 -21.62
CA GLY A 26 42.50 -8.74 -22.85
C GLY A 26 42.91 -9.58 -24.10
N GLY A 27 42.23 -9.40 -25.26
CA GLY A 27 42.64 -9.78 -26.64
C GLY A 27 42.33 -11.22 -27.13
N SER A 28 42.18 -11.58 -28.42
CA SER A 28 41.94 -10.94 -29.73
C SER A 28 41.90 -12.08 -30.78
N SER A 29 40.97 -12.12 -31.75
CA SER A 29 41.17 -12.66 -33.12
C SER A 29 39.89 -12.58 -33.97
N GLY A 30 39.98 -12.02 -35.18
CA GLY A 30 38.84 -11.79 -36.09
C GLY A 30 38.66 -12.81 -37.22
N CYS A 31 37.55 -12.69 -37.95
CA CYS A 31 37.37 -12.98 -39.38
C CYS A 31 36.01 -12.42 -39.86
N GLU A 32 35.87 -12.25 -41.16
CA GLU A 32 34.96 -11.38 -41.94
C GLU A 32 33.47 -11.76 -41.99
N ASP A 33 32.63 -10.75 -42.25
CA ASP A 33 31.78 -10.61 -43.46
C ASP A 33 30.46 -9.86 -43.16
N GLY A 34 30.06 -9.00 -44.09
CA GLY A 34 29.14 -7.89 -43.87
C GLY A 34 27.66 -8.22 -43.97
N GLU A 35 26.86 -7.70 -43.02
CA GLU A 35 25.44 -7.42 -43.24
C GLU A 35 25.00 -6.16 -42.48
N ARG A 36 24.30 -5.29 -43.19
CA ARG A 36 23.84 -3.96 -42.75
C ARG A 36 22.80 -4.10 -41.62
N LYS A 37 23.15 -3.65 -40.41
CA LYS A 37 22.23 -3.57 -39.26
C LYS A 37 22.10 -2.10 -38.83
N PRO A 38 20.88 -1.59 -38.52
CA PRO A 38 20.73 -0.24 -37.98
C PRO A 38 21.45 -0.17 -36.64
N LYS A 39 22.49 0.67 -36.56
CA LYS A 39 23.30 0.86 -35.37
C LYS A 39 22.49 1.71 -34.38
N PHE A 40 21.62 1.06 -33.59
CA PHE A 40 21.04 1.70 -32.42
C PHE A 40 22.15 1.97 -31.41
N HIS A 41 22.64 3.20 -31.41
CA HIS A 41 23.65 3.65 -30.46
C HIS A 41 22.95 3.97 -29.13
N LEU A 42 22.73 2.93 -28.33
CA LEU A 42 22.29 3.07 -26.94
C LEU A 42 23.44 3.66 -26.13
N HIS A 43 23.43 4.99 -25.97
CA HIS A 43 24.15 5.62 -24.89
C HIS A 43 23.49 5.17 -23.59
N VAL A 44 24.13 4.28 -22.84
CA VAL A 44 23.74 4.01 -21.45
C VAL A 44 24.17 5.23 -20.62
N LYS A 45 23.35 6.28 -20.68
CA LYS A 45 23.36 7.38 -19.72
C LYS A 45 22.33 7.05 -18.65
N ASN A 46 22.70 7.34 -17.41
CA ASN A 46 21.97 6.99 -16.19
C ASN A 46 20.46 7.21 -16.33
N ILE A 47 19.64 6.24 -15.90
CA ILE A 47 18.17 6.31 -15.92
C ILE A 47 17.62 7.60 -15.30
N LYS A 48 18.38 8.21 -14.38
CA LYS A 48 18.06 9.48 -13.72
C LYS A 48 18.11 10.68 -14.68
N ASP A 49 19.08 10.68 -15.59
CA ASP A 49 19.29 11.74 -16.59
C ASP A 49 18.14 11.74 -17.61
N ASP A 50 17.77 10.54 -18.04
CA ASP A 50 16.70 10.30 -19.02
C ASP A 50 15.30 10.65 -18.48
N VAL A 51 15.08 10.50 -17.17
CA VAL A 51 13.86 10.96 -16.50
C VAL A 51 13.84 12.49 -16.35
N LEU A 52 14.98 13.12 -16.03
CA LEU A 52 15.08 14.57 -15.93
C LEU A 52 14.88 15.26 -17.30
N ASP A 53 15.47 14.72 -18.36
CA ASP A 53 15.38 15.27 -19.72
C ASP A 53 13.96 15.18 -20.28
N ARG A 54 13.24 14.09 -19.99
CA ARG A 54 11.80 13.96 -20.30
C ARG A 54 10.95 15.03 -19.62
N PHE A 55 11.25 15.41 -18.37
CA PHE A 55 10.56 16.50 -17.68
C PHE A 55 11.00 17.89 -18.18
N ALA A 56 12.27 18.07 -18.57
CA ALA A 56 12.77 19.32 -19.11
C ALA A 56 12.23 19.62 -20.52
N SER A 57 11.93 18.59 -21.31
CA SER A 57 11.28 18.69 -22.63
C SER A 57 9.79 19.08 -22.60
N ILE A 58 9.17 19.18 -21.42
CA ILE A 58 7.81 19.73 -21.23
C ILE A 58 7.81 21.28 -21.32
N ARG A 59 8.91 21.91 -21.73
CA ARG A 59 8.92 23.32 -22.13
C ARG A 59 8.89 23.46 -23.65
N ILE A 60 7.73 23.90 -24.14
CA ILE A 60 7.47 24.31 -25.52
C ILE A 60 8.49 25.39 -25.95
N PRO A 61 9.38 25.13 -26.94
CA PRO A 61 10.24 26.17 -27.47
C PRO A 61 9.52 26.92 -28.61
N GLY A 62 9.29 28.22 -28.41
CA GLY A 62 9.22 29.19 -29.50
C GLY A 62 7.83 29.57 -30.01
N GLY A 63 7.10 30.40 -29.26
CA GLY A 63 6.05 31.26 -29.80
C GLY A 63 6.41 32.73 -29.58
N LYS A 64 7.07 33.37 -30.55
CA LYS A 64 7.20 34.82 -30.57
C LYS A 64 5.85 35.38 -31.05
N LYS A 65 5.08 35.99 -30.14
CA LYS A 65 4.30 37.24 -30.29
C LYS A 65 3.20 37.31 -29.24
N GLU A 66 3.36 38.31 -28.37
CA GLU A 66 2.31 39.06 -27.67
C GLU A 66 1.22 38.25 -26.91
N ARG A 67 1.39 38.14 -25.59
CA ARG A 67 0.34 37.67 -24.67
C ARG A 67 -0.27 38.89 -23.95
N PRO A 68 -1.59 39.12 -24.04
CA PRO A 68 -2.29 40.15 -23.26
C PRO A 68 -2.08 39.99 -21.75
N LEU A 69 -1.84 41.11 -21.07
CA LEU A 69 -1.77 41.20 -19.62
C LEU A 69 -3.12 40.83 -19.02
N LEU A 70 -3.20 39.66 -18.38
CA LEU A 70 -4.34 39.28 -17.54
C LEU A 70 -3.92 39.19 -16.07
N PRO A 71 -4.80 39.56 -15.13
CA PRO A 71 -4.42 39.96 -13.79
C PRO A 71 -4.08 38.76 -12.91
N HIS A 72 -3.12 39.00 -12.02
CA HIS A 72 -2.71 38.20 -10.87
C HIS A 72 -3.89 37.54 -10.13
N VAL A 73 -4.11 36.24 -10.35
CA VAL A 73 -4.94 35.39 -9.50
C VAL A 73 -4.00 34.65 -8.55
N LYS A 74 -4.14 34.95 -7.26
CA LYS A 74 -3.39 34.33 -6.17
C LYS A 74 -3.57 32.82 -6.21
N HIS A 75 -2.47 32.11 -5.96
CA HIS A 75 -2.38 30.69 -5.66
C HIS A 75 -3.61 30.18 -4.86
N SER A 76 -4.35 29.24 -5.42
CA SER A 76 -5.20 28.33 -4.65
C SER A 76 -4.55 26.95 -4.73
N SER A 77 -3.80 26.60 -3.68
CA SER A 77 -3.37 25.24 -3.41
C SER A 77 -4.59 24.41 -3.01
N SER A 78 -5.26 23.78 -3.97
CA SER A 78 -6.36 22.83 -3.66
C SER A 78 -5.89 21.39 -3.54
N SER A 79 -4.67 21.15 -3.03
CA SER A 79 -4.19 19.80 -2.70
C SER A 79 -3.57 19.67 -1.30
N GLU A 80 -3.65 20.69 -0.45
CA GLU A 80 -3.09 20.64 0.92
C GLU A 80 -4.11 20.29 2.01
N TRP A 81 -5.41 20.31 1.71
CA TRP A 81 -6.44 20.11 2.74
C TRP A 81 -6.57 18.65 3.20
N SER A 82 -6.26 17.67 2.35
CA SER A 82 -6.35 16.25 2.72
C SER A 82 -5.20 15.79 3.60
N SER A 83 -3.97 16.25 3.33
CA SER A 83 -2.78 15.90 4.12
C SER A 83 -2.79 16.58 5.48
N SER A 84 -3.21 17.86 5.54
CA SER A 84 -3.30 18.63 6.79
C SER A 84 -4.36 18.06 7.74
N SER A 85 -5.49 17.58 7.19
CA SER A 85 -6.54 16.92 7.98
C SER A 85 -6.06 15.60 8.59
N SER A 86 -5.33 14.75 7.84
CA SER A 86 -4.77 13.52 8.42
C SER A 86 -3.70 13.77 9.49
N SER A 87 -2.88 14.82 9.36
CA SER A 87 -1.86 15.15 10.37
C SER A 87 -2.48 15.72 11.65
N ALA A 88 -3.54 16.53 11.54
CA ALA A 88 -4.23 17.08 12.71
C ALA A 88 -4.95 15.98 13.51
N GLU A 89 -5.63 15.06 12.82
CA GLU A 89 -6.29 13.90 13.47
C GLU A 89 -5.27 12.95 14.11
N PHE A 90 -4.11 12.77 13.48
CA PHE A 90 -3.01 11.97 14.03
C PHE A 90 -2.49 12.54 15.36
N GLU A 91 -2.25 13.85 15.42
CA GLU A 91 -1.78 14.53 16.65
C GLU A 91 -2.83 14.50 17.77
N ASP A 92 -4.12 14.68 17.44
CA ASP A 92 -5.21 14.61 18.42
C ASP A 92 -5.35 13.18 19.00
N LEU A 93 -5.38 12.16 18.14
CA LEU A 93 -5.45 10.76 18.56
C LEU A 93 -4.20 10.33 19.32
N SER A 94 -3.02 10.81 18.92
CA SER A 94 -1.78 10.59 19.67
C SER A 94 -1.88 11.19 21.07
N SER A 95 -2.44 12.38 21.21
CA SER A 95 -2.64 13.03 22.51
C SER A 95 -3.70 12.33 23.37
N LYS A 96 -4.68 11.68 22.74
CA LYS A 96 -5.78 10.99 23.42
C LYS A 96 -5.39 9.58 23.91
N ILE A 97 -4.66 8.83 23.09
CA ILE A 97 -4.22 7.46 23.40
C ILE A 97 -2.87 7.52 24.12
N THR A 98 -2.92 7.59 25.44
CA THR A 98 -1.71 7.78 26.27
C THR A 98 -1.36 6.56 27.12
N SER A 99 -2.33 5.71 27.43
CA SER A 99 -2.12 4.57 28.32
C SER A 99 -1.58 3.36 27.55
N GLU A 100 -0.52 2.74 28.08
CA GLU A 100 0.01 1.47 27.57
C GLU A 100 -1.08 0.39 27.46
N LYS A 101 -1.95 0.29 28.47
CA LYS A 101 -3.05 -0.69 28.49
C LYS A 101 -4.04 -0.46 27.35
N GLU A 102 -4.34 0.80 27.04
CA GLU A 102 -5.23 1.18 25.94
C GLU A 102 -4.59 0.86 24.59
N ILE A 103 -3.30 1.21 24.42
CA ILE A 103 -2.53 0.88 23.20
C ILE A 103 -2.54 -0.62 22.95
N LEU A 104 -2.23 -1.44 23.97
CA LEU A 104 -2.20 -2.89 23.83
C LEU A 104 -3.57 -3.48 23.49
N GLY A 105 -4.64 -2.99 24.12
CA GLY A 105 -6.00 -3.44 23.82
C GLY A 105 -6.45 -3.08 22.39
N LEU A 106 -6.14 -1.87 21.94
CA LEU A 106 -6.42 -1.45 20.56
C LEU A 106 -5.56 -2.19 19.53
N PHE A 107 -4.33 -2.55 19.88
CA PHE A 107 -3.43 -3.30 19.00
C PHE A 107 -3.92 -4.74 18.77
N GLU A 108 -4.40 -5.43 19.82
CA GLU A 108 -5.03 -6.75 19.65
C GLU A 108 -6.28 -6.65 18.78
N LYS A 109 -7.14 -5.66 19.05
CA LYS A 109 -8.32 -5.39 18.22
C LYS A 109 -7.93 -5.15 16.76
N MET A 110 -6.90 -4.34 16.50
CA MET A 110 -6.42 -4.07 15.14
C MET A 110 -6.00 -5.36 14.43
N MET A 111 -5.28 -6.26 15.08
CA MET A 111 -4.87 -7.53 14.48
C MET A 111 -6.06 -8.47 14.18
N GLU A 112 -7.07 -8.48 15.04
CA GLU A 112 -8.32 -9.20 14.82
C GLU A 112 -9.08 -8.62 13.62
N ASP A 113 -9.19 -7.29 13.56
CA ASP A 113 -9.85 -6.57 12.47
C ASP A 113 -9.12 -6.70 11.13
N MET A 114 -7.81 -6.89 11.15
CA MET A 114 -7.02 -7.21 9.95
C MET A 114 -7.03 -8.70 9.57
N ASN A 115 -7.80 -9.52 10.28
CA ASN A 115 -7.94 -10.96 10.03
C ASN A 115 -6.60 -11.72 10.01
N LEU A 116 -5.70 -11.38 10.93
CA LEU A 116 -4.39 -12.04 11.03
C LEU A 116 -4.50 -13.37 11.77
N ASN A 117 -3.72 -14.36 11.34
CA ASN A 117 -3.54 -15.62 12.07
C ASN A 117 -2.44 -15.48 13.15
N GLU A 118 -2.36 -16.43 14.09
CA GLU A 118 -1.42 -16.34 15.21
C GLU A 118 0.05 -16.24 14.77
N ASP A 119 0.43 -16.92 13.68
CA ASP A 119 1.79 -16.85 13.12
C ASP A 119 2.17 -15.43 12.67
N LYS A 120 1.21 -14.65 12.14
CA LYS A 120 1.42 -13.25 11.74
C LYS A 120 1.28 -12.28 12.92
N LYS A 121 0.50 -12.63 13.94
CA LYS A 121 0.36 -11.80 15.15
C LYS A 121 1.59 -11.88 16.06
N ALA A 122 2.21 -13.05 16.21
CA ALA A 122 3.39 -13.23 17.05
C ALA A 122 4.50 -12.18 16.81
N PRO A 123 5.01 -11.95 15.58
CA PRO A 123 6.04 -10.93 15.33
C PRO A 123 5.54 -9.50 15.51
N LEU A 124 4.22 -9.24 15.44
CA LEU A 124 3.63 -7.94 15.74
C LEU A 124 3.56 -7.68 17.24
N ARG A 125 3.32 -8.71 18.06
CA ARG A 125 3.30 -8.62 19.53
C ARG A 125 4.68 -8.37 20.12
N GLU A 126 5.73 -8.84 19.45
CA GLU A 126 7.13 -8.60 19.86
C GLU A 126 7.62 -7.17 19.58
N LYS A 127 6.85 -6.36 18.83
CA LYS A 127 7.19 -4.95 18.59
C LYS A 127 7.17 -4.12 19.87
N ASP A 128 8.01 -3.10 19.89
CA ASP A 128 8.05 -2.10 20.94
C ASP A 128 6.76 -1.28 20.98
N LEU A 129 6.52 -0.61 22.10
CA LEU A 129 5.29 0.15 22.33
C LEU A 129 5.13 1.33 21.37
N THR A 130 6.22 1.96 20.93
CA THR A 130 6.18 3.10 19.99
C THR A 130 5.65 2.65 18.65
N THR A 131 6.21 1.58 18.08
CA THR A 131 5.72 0.97 16.83
C THR A 131 4.24 0.58 16.95
N LYS A 132 3.84 -0.06 18.06
CA LYS A 132 2.44 -0.44 18.29
C LYS A 132 1.50 0.76 18.32
N ARG A 133 1.91 1.85 18.98
CA ARG A 133 1.14 3.10 19.06
C ARG A 133 0.95 3.72 17.68
N GLU A 134 2.02 3.82 16.89
CA GLU A 134 1.95 4.35 15.51
C GLU A 134 0.99 3.52 14.65
N MET A 135 1.09 2.19 14.73
CA MET A 135 0.19 1.29 14.01
C MET A 135 -1.28 1.45 14.44
N VAL A 136 -1.55 1.56 15.74
CA VAL A 136 -2.92 1.78 16.25
C VAL A 136 -3.49 3.11 15.76
N ILE A 137 -2.71 4.19 15.82
CA ILE A 137 -3.19 5.51 15.35
C ILE A 137 -3.49 5.44 13.85
N GLN A 138 -2.61 4.83 13.05
CA GLN A 138 -2.84 4.66 11.63
C GLN A 138 -4.10 3.81 11.36
N TYR A 139 -4.29 2.72 12.11
CA TYR A 139 -5.50 1.90 12.02
C TYR A 139 -6.75 2.72 12.32
N ILE A 140 -6.78 3.53 13.37
CA ILE A 140 -7.95 4.36 13.70
C ILE A 140 -8.24 5.35 12.59
N VAL A 141 -7.22 6.06 12.09
CA VAL A 141 -7.38 7.03 11.00
C VAL A 141 -7.88 6.34 9.74
N THR A 142 -7.34 5.18 9.37
CA THR A 142 -7.71 4.46 8.14
C THR A 142 -9.05 3.74 8.27
N ALA A 143 -9.34 3.06 9.38
CA ALA A 143 -10.61 2.38 9.62
C ALA A 143 -11.77 3.38 9.73
N SER A 144 -11.53 4.55 10.33
CA SER A 144 -12.52 5.63 10.33
C SER A 144 -12.69 6.25 8.94
N LYS A 145 -11.69 6.10 8.05
CA LYS A 145 -11.68 6.60 6.66
C LYS A 145 -11.99 5.57 5.58
N THR A 146 -12.41 4.37 5.96
CA THR A 146 -12.86 3.26 5.11
C THR A 146 -13.24 3.75 3.69
N GLY A 147 -12.31 3.61 2.73
CA GLY A 147 -12.56 3.83 1.29
C GLY A 147 -11.88 5.02 0.57
N SER A 148 -11.08 5.88 1.23
CA SER A 148 -10.52 7.07 0.54
C SER A 148 -9.25 6.78 -0.31
N MET A 149 -9.43 6.20 -1.49
CA MET A 149 -8.57 6.43 -2.66
C MET A 149 -9.49 6.67 -3.86
N CYS A 150 -9.66 7.95 -4.20
CA CYS A 150 -10.57 8.54 -5.19
C CYS A 150 -12.05 8.65 -4.76
N SER A 151 -12.51 9.91 -4.72
CA SER A 151 -13.89 10.38 -4.44
C SER A 151 -14.29 10.50 -2.97
N SER A 152 -15.00 11.58 -2.70
CA SER A 152 -15.13 12.29 -1.43
C SER A 152 -16.11 11.67 -0.43
N HIS A 153 -16.56 10.43 -0.62
CA HIS A 153 -17.57 9.80 0.24
C HIS A 153 -17.01 8.51 0.82
N GLN A 154 -16.89 8.47 2.15
CA GLN A 154 -16.70 7.24 2.91
C GLN A 154 -17.94 6.38 2.65
N ILE A 155 -17.84 5.36 1.78
CA ILE A 155 -19.01 4.52 1.49
C ILE A 155 -19.17 3.51 2.62
N THR A 156 -20.21 3.71 3.40
CA THR A 156 -20.56 2.84 4.52
C THR A 156 -21.18 1.54 4.02
N PRO A 157 -21.17 0.45 4.83
CA PRO A 157 -21.91 -0.76 4.49
C PRO A 157 -23.38 -0.46 4.18
N GLN A 158 -23.97 0.47 4.93
CA GLN A 158 -25.38 0.84 4.82
C GLN A 158 -25.73 1.50 3.49
N GLU A 159 -24.80 2.26 2.90
CA GLU A 159 -24.99 2.83 1.56
C GLU A 159 -25.04 1.74 0.49
N PHE A 160 -24.14 0.74 0.58
CA PHE A 160 -24.21 -0.43 -0.31
C PHE A 160 -25.51 -1.21 -0.11
N LEU A 161 -25.96 -1.42 1.13
CA LEU A 161 -27.24 -2.08 1.39
C LEU A 161 -28.41 -1.32 0.75
N GLY A 162 -28.43 0.01 0.88
CA GLY A 162 -29.44 0.86 0.26
C GLY A 162 -29.41 0.77 -1.27
N GLU A 163 -28.23 0.80 -1.87
CA GLU A 163 -28.07 0.70 -3.32
C GLU A 163 -28.51 -0.67 -3.85
N LEU A 164 -28.13 -1.77 -3.19
CA LEU A 164 -28.56 -3.13 -3.54
C LEU A 164 -30.09 -3.30 -3.40
N LYS A 165 -30.70 -2.73 -2.34
CA LYS A 165 -32.16 -2.75 -2.13
C LYS A 165 -32.93 -1.91 -3.14
N SER A 166 -32.30 -0.89 -3.73
CA SER A 166 -32.96 -0.01 -4.70
C SER A 166 -33.34 -0.71 -6.01
N GLY A 167 -32.89 -1.95 -6.22
CA GLY A 167 -33.16 -2.70 -7.44
C GLY A 167 -32.31 -2.23 -8.61
N VAL A 168 -31.08 -1.79 -8.34
CA VAL A 168 -30.12 -1.39 -9.37
C VAL A 168 -29.79 -2.56 -10.32
N THR A 169 -29.72 -2.30 -11.63
CA THR A 169 -29.43 -3.31 -12.67
C THR A 169 -28.31 -2.88 -13.61
N ASP A 170 -27.85 -3.83 -14.44
CA ASP A 170 -26.93 -3.63 -15.56
C ASP A 170 -25.59 -2.97 -15.17
N GLU A 171 -25.13 -1.97 -15.92
CA GLU A 171 -23.82 -1.32 -15.69
C GLU A 171 -23.69 -0.70 -14.31
N ARG A 172 -24.78 -0.14 -13.78
CA ARG A 172 -24.77 0.49 -12.45
C ARG A 172 -24.63 -0.57 -11.35
N LEU A 173 -25.25 -1.74 -11.52
CA LEU A 173 -25.07 -2.86 -10.61
C LEU A 173 -23.62 -3.35 -10.65
N MET A 174 -23.02 -3.49 -11.84
CA MET A 174 -21.62 -3.90 -11.98
C MET A 174 -20.67 -2.93 -11.26
N ALA A 175 -20.84 -1.61 -11.45
CA ALA A 175 -20.03 -0.60 -10.77
C ALA A 175 -20.20 -0.65 -9.24
N CYS A 176 -21.43 -0.84 -8.76
CA CYS A 176 -21.72 -1.01 -7.33
C CYS A 176 -21.00 -2.26 -6.77
N LEU A 177 -21.08 -3.39 -7.47
CA LEU A 177 -20.46 -4.64 -7.04
C LEU A 177 -18.93 -4.58 -7.06
N ASP A 178 -18.34 -3.92 -8.05
CA ASP A 178 -16.88 -3.70 -8.10
C ASP A 178 -16.40 -2.86 -6.92
N SER A 179 -17.11 -1.78 -6.60
CA SER A 179 -16.82 -0.93 -5.43
C SER A 179 -17.02 -1.69 -4.11
N LEU A 180 -18.10 -2.48 -4.02
CA LEU A 180 -18.38 -3.31 -2.84
C LEU A 180 -17.31 -4.38 -2.64
N ARG A 181 -16.83 -5.03 -3.71
CA ARG A 181 -15.72 -5.99 -3.63
C ARG A 181 -14.47 -5.35 -3.04
N VAL A 182 -14.08 -4.16 -3.51
CA VAL A 182 -12.94 -3.44 -2.97
C VAL A 182 -13.17 -3.20 -1.48
N SER A 183 -14.33 -2.67 -1.12
CA SER A 183 -14.69 -2.38 0.28
C SER A 183 -14.66 -3.63 1.18
N LEU A 184 -15.19 -4.77 0.72
CA LEU A 184 -15.16 -6.03 1.48
C LEU A 184 -13.75 -6.58 1.68
N THR A 185 -12.81 -6.26 0.79
CA THR A 185 -11.44 -6.81 0.82
C THR A 185 -10.41 -5.86 1.40
N SER A 186 -10.66 -4.55 1.42
CA SER A 186 -9.73 -3.53 1.91
C SER A 186 -10.07 -2.97 3.29
N ASN A 187 -11.28 -3.21 3.80
CA ASN A 187 -11.72 -2.68 5.09
C ASN A 187 -11.58 -3.73 6.21
N PRO A 188 -11.58 -3.28 7.48
CA PRO A 188 -11.54 -4.18 8.63
C PRO A 188 -12.66 -5.23 8.62
N VAL A 189 -12.43 -6.37 9.27
CA VAL A 189 -13.45 -7.42 9.46
C VAL A 189 -14.70 -6.87 10.14
N SER A 190 -14.58 -5.90 11.06
CA SER A 190 -15.72 -5.20 11.65
C SER A 190 -16.63 -4.49 10.62
N TRP A 191 -16.08 -3.99 9.50
CA TRP A 191 -16.86 -3.46 8.38
C TRP A 191 -17.64 -4.58 7.68
N VAL A 192 -16.97 -5.72 7.44
CA VAL A 192 -17.59 -6.91 6.81
C VAL A 192 -18.70 -7.47 7.70
N GLN A 193 -18.51 -7.48 9.03
CA GLN A 193 -19.55 -7.86 9.99
C GLN A 193 -20.75 -6.91 9.92
N SER A 194 -20.52 -5.62 9.72
CA SER A 194 -21.57 -4.61 9.59
C SER A 194 -22.36 -4.75 8.27
N PHE A 195 -21.72 -5.19 7.19
CA PHE A 195 -22.41 -5.60 5.95
C PHE A 195 -23.21 -6.89 6.17
N GLY A 196 -22.57 -7.88 6.80
CA GLY A 196 -23.21 -9.00 7.48
C GLY A 196 -24.14 -9.88 6.62
N HIS A 197 -25.05 -10.56 7.31
CA HIS A 197 -26.03 -11.47 6.71
C HIS A 197 -27.03 -10.75 5.82
N GLU A 198 -27.37 -9.50 6.15
CA GLU A 198 -28.28 -8.69 5.36
C GLU A 198 -27.71 -8.41 3.96
N GLY A 199 -26.48 -7.93 3.89
CA GLY A 199 -25.81 -7.70 2.63
C GLY A 199 -25.59 -8.98 1.84
N LEU A 200 -25.20 -10.07 2.50
CA LEU A 200 -25.08 -11.38 1.86
C LEU A 200 -26.42 -11.85 1.26
N GLY A 201 -27.53 -11.71 1.98
CA GLY A 201 -28.85 -12.06 1.49
C GLY A 201 -29.21 -11.32 0.20
N LEU A 202 -28.99 -10.00 0.16
CA LEU A 202 -29.23 -9.19 -1.03
C LEU A 202 -28.37 -9.63 -2.23
N LEU A 203 -27.10 -9.97 -1.99
CA LEU A 203 -26.22 -10.48 -3.05
C LEU A 203 -26.71 -11.81 -3.60
N LEU A 204 -27.16 -12.72 -2.74
CA LEU A 204 -27.72 -14.02 -3.14
C LEU A 204 -29.03 -13.84 -3.92
N ASP A 205 -29.93 -12.96 -3.48
CA ASP A 205 -31.17 -12.65 -4.18
C ASP A 205 -30.91 -12.09 -5.59
N ILE A 206 -29.91 -11.23 -5.73
CA ILE A 206 -29.49 -10.67 -7.03
C ILE A 206 -28.94 -11.79 -7.93
N LEU A 207 -28.07 -12.64 -7.40
CA LEU A 207 -27.53 -13.79 -8.14
C LEU A 207 -28.65 -14.73 -8.60
N GLU A 208 -29.63 -15.03 -7.74
CA GLU A 208 -30.76 -15.87 -8.08
C GLU A 208 -31.62 -15.28 -9.20
N LYS A 209 -31.90 -13.97 -9.16
CA LYS A 209 -32.64 -13.27 -10.21
C LYS A 209 -31.91 -13.28 -11.55
N LEU A 210 -30.58 -13.20 -11.54
CA LEU A 210 -29.78 -13.25 -12.75
C LEU A 210 -29.68 -14.65 -13.34
N LEU A 211 -29.72 -15.70 -12.50
CA LEU A 211 -29.65 -17.09 -12.94
C LEU A 211 -30.97 -17.56 -13.58
N HIS A 212 -32.11 -17.03 -13.14
CA HIS A 212 -33.44 -17.36 -13.66
C HIS A 212 -33.89 -16.44 -14.82
N LYS A 213 -32.98 -15.66 -15.38
CA LYS A 213 -33.22 -14.74 -16.50
C LYS A 213 -32.73 -15.38 -17.81
#